data_AF-A0A2R6FLV4-F1
#
_entry.id   AF-A0A2R6FLV4-F1
#
_cell.length_a   1.000
_cell.length_b   1.000
_cell.length_c   1.000
_cell.angle_alpha   90.00
_cell.angle_beta   90.00
_cell.angle_gamma   90.00
#
_symmetry.space_group_name_H-M   'P 1'
#
loop_
_entity.id
_entity.type
_entity.pdbx_description
1 polymer ?
#
loop_
_entity_poly.entity_id
_entity_poly.type
_entity_poly.pdbx_seq_one_letter_code
_entity_poly.pdbx_strand_id
1 'polypeptide(L)'
;MADGKQVEAVEEGDDYYHVRFRDPDRFSDIRTPDWAEEPAESVQEGSEVRMGDEEGNDDWTVQSVLIPVDAADKDEAVGLGHDIVEKIQS
;
A
#
# COMPACT_ATOMS: atom_id res chain seq x y z
N MET A 1 -5.18 -20.87 4.01
CA MET A 1 -4.89 -19.95 2.90
C MET A 1 -5.45 -18.63 3.38
N ALA A 2 -4.57 -17.72 3.80
CA ALA A 2 -4.96 -16.58 4.63
C ALA A 2 -5.82 -15.62 3.82
N ASP A 3 -7.05 -15.45 4.27
CA ASP A 3 -7.93 -14.35 3.94
C ASP A 3 -7.30 -13.10 4.55
N GLY A 4 -6.55 -12.34 3.77
CA GLY A 4 -5.88 -11.11 4.23
C GLY A 4 -6.03 -10.06 3.14
N LYS A 5 -6.87 -9.05 3.35
CA LYS A 5 -7.13 -7.86 2.50
C LYS A 5 -6.93 -8.07 0.99
N GLN A 6 -7.97 -8.53 0.29
CA GLN A 6 -7.98 -8.62 -1.18
C GLN A 6 -7.65 -7.24 -1.79
N VAL A 7 -6.60 -7.18 -2.61
CA VAL A 7 -6.32 -6.00 -3.45
C VAL A 7 -7.56 -5.69 -4.31
N GLU A 8 -8.09 -4.47 -4.21
CA GLU A 8 -9.25 -4.04 -4.99
C GLU A 8 -8.90 -3.84 -6.45
N ALA A 9 -7.74 -3.23 -6.71
CA ALA A 9 -7.26 -2.99 -8.06
C ALA A 9 -5.73 -2.85 -8.07
N VAL A 10 -5.12 -3.30 -9.18
CA VAL A 10 -3.73 -2.96 -9.51
C VAL A 10 -3.71 -2.19 -10.80
N GLU A 11 -3.23 -0.96 -10.72
CA GLU A 11 -2.98 -0.10 -11.86
C GLU A 11 -1.47 -0.07 -12.11
N GLU A 12 -1.07 -0.36 -13.35
CA GLU A 12 0.31 -0.21 -13.79
C GLU A 12 0.50 1.24 -14.22
N GLY A 13 1.32 1.99 -13.47
CA GLY A 13 1.79 3.31 -13.86
C GLY A 13 3.10 3.22 -14.64
N ASP A 14 3.60 4.36 -15.10
CA ASP A 14 4.86 4.43 -15.85
C ASP A 14 6.10 4.07 -15.00
N ASP A 15 6.11 4.46 -13.72
CA ASP A 15 7.24 4.24 -12.80
C ASP A 15 6.88 3.31 -11.61
N TYR A 16 5.59 3.16 -11.29
CA TYR A 16 5.13 2.38 -10.13
C TYR A 16 3.85 1.58 -10.42
N TYR A 17 3.78 0.36 -9.89
CA TYR A 17 2.54 -0.40 -9.73
C TYR A 17 1.76 0.13 -8.52
N HIS A 18 0.56 0.65 -8.79
CA HIS A 18 -0.37 1.14 -7.78
C HIS A 18 -1.27 -0.01 -7.34
N VAL A 19 -0.94 -0.61 -6.20
CA VAL A 19 -1.70 -1.69 -5.58
C VAL A 19 -2.70 -1.08 -4.61
N ARG A 20 -3.96 -0.99 -5.02
CA ARG A 20 -5.05 -0.38 -4.24
C ARG A 20 -5.71 -1.43 -3.37
N PHE A 21 -5.74 -1.19 -2.06
CA PHE A 21 -6.38 -2.04 -1.07
C PHE A 21 -7.73 -1.51 -0.63
N ARG A 22 -7.95 -0.19 -0.73
CA ARG A 22 -9.20 0.48 -0.36
C ARG A 22 -9.46 1.68 -1.26
N ASP A 23 -10.74 1.97 -1.48
CA ASP A 23 -11.18 3.19 -2.16
C ASP A 23 -10.67 4.48 -1.47
N PRO A 24 -9.97 5.38 -2.19
CA PRO A 24 -9.56 6.67 -1.67
C PRO A 24 -10.75 7.56 -1.27
N ASP A 25 -11.89 7.42 -1.96
CA ASP A 25 -13.11 8.18 -1.70
C ASP A 25 -13.75 7.91 -0.33
N ARG A 26 -13.32 6.85 0.37
CA ARG A 26 -13.77 6.57 1.75
C ARG A 26 -13.00 7.34 2.80
N PHE A 27 -11.84 7.91 2.44
CA PHE A 27 -10.98 8.62 3.35
C PHE A 27 -11.17 10.13 3.19
N SER A 28 -11.18 10.82 4.32
CA SER A 28 -11.26 12.28 4.38
C SER A 28 -9.88 12.92 4.13
N ASP A 29 -8.81 12.26 4.57
CA ASP A 29 -7.42 12.68 4.37
C ASP A 29 -6.60 11.48 3.86
N ILE A 30 -5.70 11.70 2.90
CA ILE A 30 -4.78 10.68 2.40
C ILE A 30 -3.37 11.25 2.43
N ARG A 31 -2.43 10.55 3.07
CA ARG A 31 -1.02 10.93 3.13
C ARG A 31 -0.10 9.72 3.05
N THR A 32 1.16 9.98 2.72
CA THR A 32 2.26 9.02 2.77
C THR A 32 3.12 9.40 3.98
N PRO A 33 2.86 8.85 5.18
CA PRO A 33 3.65 9.22 6.34
C PRO A 33 4.97 8.47 6.38
N ASP A 34 6.00 9.15 6.89
CA ASP A 34 7.38 8.64 6.93
C ASP A 34 7.51 7.35 7.76
N TRP A 35 6.65 7.17 8.78
CA TRP A 35 6.67 5.94 9.58
C TRP A 35 6.24 4.70 8.79
N ALA A 36 5.50 4.86 7.68
CA ALA A 36 5.11 3.78 6.78
C ALA A 36 6.16 3.51 5.69
N GLU A 37 7.10 4.44 5.49
CA GLU A 37 8.22 4.29 4.55
C GLU A 37 9.20 3.22 5.05
N GLU A 38 9.67 3.31 6.31
CA GLU A 38 10.60 2.33 6.90
C GLU A 38 10.17 0.84 6.77
N PRO A 39 8.93 0.45 7.13
CA PRO A 39 8.48 -0.93 6.96
C PRO A 39 8.31 -1.30 5.48
N ALA A 40 7.92 -0.35 4.62
CA ALA A 40 7.76 -0.58 3.19
C ALA A 40 9.11 -0.82 2.51
N GLU A 41 10.10 0.05 2.74
CA GLU A 41 11.47 -0.13 2.27
C GLU A 41 12.11 -1.42 2.81
N SER A 42 11.75 -1.81 4.03
CA SER A 42 12.21 -3.08 4.61
C SER A 42 11.63 -4.32 3.94
N VAL A 43 10.59 -4.20 3.11
CA VAL A 43 10.09 -5.30 2.25
C VAL A 43 10.66 -5.13 0.85
N GLN A 44 10.55 -3.93 0.30
CA GLN A 44 11.00 -3.59 -1.04
C GLN A 44 11.51 -2.15 -1.07
N GLU A 45 12.78 -1.97 -1.40
CA GLU A 45 13.42 -0.65 -1.53
C GLU A 45 12.70 0.19 -2.60
N GLY A 46 12.46 1.46 -2.28
CA GLY A 46 11.74 2.40 -3.16
C GLY A 46 10.21 2.24 -3.17
N SER A 47 9.64 1.47 -2.26
CA SER A 47 8.19 1.34 -2.11
C SER A 47 7.60 2.48 -1.29
N GLU A 48 6.45 3.00 -1.70
CA GLU A 48 5.74 4.05 -0.95
C GLU A 48 4.33 3.58 -0.55
N VAL A 49 3.86 3.99 0.63
CA VAL A 49 2.54 3.59 1.12
C VAL A 49 1.65 4.80 1.33
N ARG A 50 0.57 4.86 0.57
CA ARG A 50 -0.50 5.83 0.80
C ARG A 50 -1.46 5.28 1.84
N MET A 51 -1.63 6.03 2.90
CA MET A 51 -2.59 5.73 3.95
C MET A 51 -3.69 6.78 4.00
N GLY A 52 -4.88 6.32 4.32
CA GLY A 52 -6.07 7.13 4.48
C GLY A 52 -6.51 7.20 5.93
N ASP A 53 -6.99 8.37 6.32
CA ASP A 53 -7.64 8.67 7.60
C ASP A 53 -9.17 8.65 7.40
N GLU A 54 -9.85 7.77 8.14
CA GLU A 54 -11.32 7.70 8.15
C GLU A 54 -11.85 8.74 9.15
N GLU A 55 -12.73 9.63 8.69
CA GLU A 55 -13.20 10.80 9.44
C GLU A 55 -13.64 10.45 10.87
N GLY A 56 -12.83 10.85 11.86
CA GLY A 56 -13.11 10.60 13.28
C GLY A 56 -12.43 9.37 13.89
N ASN A 57 -11.46 8.76 13.21
CA ASN A 57 -10.59 7.73 13.77
C ASN A 57 -9.13 8.14 13.62
N ASP A 58 -8.38 8.23 14.73
CA ASP A 58 -6.92 8.42 14.71
C ASP A 58 -6.13 7.22 14.10
N ASP A 59 -6.84 6.23 13.54
CA ASP A 59 -6.27 4.99 13.02
C ASP A 59 -6.10 5.10 11.51
N TRP A 60 -4.85 5.33 11.11
CA TRP A 60 -4.45 5.45 9.71
C TRP A 60 -4.40 4.07 9.09
N THR A 61 -5.01 3.90 7.93
CA THR A 61 -5.07 2.59 7.27
C THR A 61 -4.50 2.64 5.86
N VAL A 62 -3.94 1.52 5.41
CA VAL A 62 -3.37 1.45 4.06
C VAL A 62 -4.46 1.55 3.00
N GLN A 63 -4.33 2.56 2.15
CA GLN A 63 -5.19 2.83 1.01
C GLN A 63 -4.60 2.18 -0.25
N SER A 64 -3.34 2.49 -0.58
CA SER A 64 -2.62 1.88 -1.69
C SER A 64 -1.12 1.81 -1.42
N VAL A 65 -0.47 0.81 -1.98
CA VAL A 65 0.99 0.68 -1.99
C VAL A 65 1.49 0.93 -3.42
N LEU A 66 2.55 1.72 -3.53
CA LEU A 66 3.30 1.96 -4.75
C LEU A 66 4.53 1.07 -4.73
N ILE A 67 4.63 0.17 -5.69
CA ILE A 67 5.80 -0.69 -5.88
C ILE A 67 6.50 -0.24 -7.17
N PRO A 68 7.80 0.07 -7.16
CA PRO A 68 8.51 0.47 -8.37
C PRO A 68 8.45 -0.63 -9.43
N VAL A 69 8.13 -0.28 -10.69
CA VAL A 69 7.95 -1.28 -11.76
C VAL A 69 9.25 -1.99 -12.12
N ASP A 70 10.40 -1.35 -11.89
CA ASP A 70 11.73 -1.91 -12.09
C ASP A 70 12.11 -2.97 -11.04
N ALA A 71 11.41 -3.00 -9.90
CA ALA A 71 11.71 -3.91 -8.80
C ALA A 71 11.00 -5.26 -8.90
N ALA A 72 9.78 -5.28 -9.44
CA ALA A 72 8.89 -6.44 -9.41
C ALA A 72 7.88 -6.40 -10.56
N ASP A 73 7.39 -7.56 -11.02
CA ASP A 73 6.28 -7.64 -11.98
C ASP A 73 4.92 -7.37 -11.30
N LYS A 74 3.87 -7.12 -12.10
CA LYS A 74 2.51 -6.87 -11.60
C LYS A 74 2.00 -7.89 -10.57
N ASP A 75 2.19 -9.18 -10.83
CA ASP A 75 1.76 -10.25 -9.92
C ASP A 75 2.58 -10.25 -8.62
N GLU A 76 3.87 -9.91 -8.69
CA GLU A 76 4.74 -9.82 -7.53
C GLU A 76 4.46 -8.54 -6.72
N ALA A 77 4.13 -7.43 -7.38
CA ALA A 77 3.69 -6.20 -6.75
C ALA A 77 2.46 -6.39 -5.87
N VAL A 78 1.50 -7.25 -6.28
CA VAL A 78 0.37 -7.65 -5.42
C VAL A 78 0.89 -8.27 -4.13
N GLY A 79 1.76 -9.28 -4.23
CA GLY A 79 2.35 -9.97 -3.08
C GLY A 79 3.11 -9.02 -2.15
N LEU A 80 4.02 -8.22 -2.70
CA LEU A 80 4.78 -7.23 -1.94
C LEU A 80 3.86 -6.21 -1.24
N GLY A 81 2.81 -5.76 -1.92
CA GLY A 81 1.80 -4.89 -1.33
C GLY A 81 1.17 -5.51 -0.09
N HIS A 82 0.83 -6.81 -0.13
CA HIS A 82 0.31 -7.52 1.04
C HIS A 82 1.32 -7.59 2.19
N ASP A 83 2.56 -7.99 1.89
CA ASP A 83 3.63 -8.06 2.90
C ASP A 83 3.86 -6.71 3.59
N ILE A 84 3.86 -5.61 2.84
CA ILE A 84 4.00 -4.25 3.37
C ILE A 84 2.81 -3.89 4.27
N VAL A 85 1.59 -4.16 3.82
CA VAL A 85 0.34 -3.92 4.56
C VAL A 85 0.30 -4.70 5.87
N GLU A 86 0.75 -5.95 5.85
CA GLU A 86 0.87 -6.80 7.05
C GLU A 86 1.93 -6.26 8.01
N LYS A 87 3.07 -5.80 7.50
CA LYS A 87 4.17 -5.26 8.31
C LYS A 87 3.82 -3.93 8.98
N ILE A 88 3.02 -3.10 8.32
CA ILE A 88 2.50 -1.84 8.86
C ILE A 88 1.45 -2.07 9.95
N GLN A 89 0.66 -3.15 9.85
CA GLN A 89 -0.38 -3.49 10.82
C GLN A 89 0.09 -4.50 11.90
N SER A 90 1.37 -4.91 11.89
CA SER A 90 1.96 -5.85 12.85
C SER A 90 2.61 -5.17 14.04
#